data_AF-A0A554IUL8-F1
#
_entry.id   AF-A0A554IUL8-F1
#
_cell.length_a   1.000
_cell.length_b   1.000
_cell.length_c   1.000
_cell.angle_alpha   90.00
_cell.angle_beta   90.00
_cell.angle_gamma   90.00
#
_symmetry.space_group_name_H-M   'P 1'
#
loop_
_entity.id
_entity.type
_entity.pdbx_description
1 polymer ?
#
loop_
_entity_poly.entity_id
_entity_poly.type
_entity_poly.pdbx_seq_one_letter_code
_entity_poly.pdbx_strand_id
1 'polypeptide(L)'
;MATNTSESTVQTADQRTKHLSTTLQSLASLEGGEGDLRAMYVRWCDADITEETLLTRDAAIASLLQTAAIAGRRIGKMQYDAQQRVSALKGSRTRGANMNE
;
A
#
# COMPACT_ATOMS: atom_id res chain seq x y z
N MET A 1 -28.26 14.30 -6.39
CA MET A 1 -27.26 14.22 -5.31
C MET A 1 -26.31 13.08 -5.64
N ALA A 2 -25.06 13.39 -6.01
CA ALA A 2 -24.04 12.39 -6.34
C ALA A 2 -23.01 12.40 -5.21
N THR A 3 -23.16 11.50 -4.26
CA THR A 3 -22.31 11.40 -3.07
C THR A 3 -21.49 10.10 -3.12
N ASN A 4 -20.18 10.26 -2.89
CA ASN A 4 -19.34 9.35 -2.12
C ASN A 4 -18.79 8.08 -2.80
N THR A 5 -18.03 8.21 -3.88
CA THR A 5 -17.12 7.11 -4.32
C THR A 5 -15.64 7.42 -4.08
N SER A 6 -15.27 8.68 -3.86
CA SER A 6 -13.87 9.07 -3.64
C SER A 6 -13.43 9.03 -2.17
N GLU A 7 -14.35 9.13 -1.20
CA GLU A 7 -14.00 9.13 0.24
C GLU A 7 -13.77 7.73 0.82
N SER A 8 -14.41 6.69 0.27
CA SER A 8 -14.35 5.31 0.81
C SER A 8 -12.98 4.65 0.60
N THR A 9 -12.27 4.99 -0.48
CA THR A 9 -10.94 4.45 -0.79
C THR A 9 -9.82 5.14 0.00
N VAL A 10 -10.00 6.42 0.36
CA VAL A 10 -9.03 7.16 1.18
C VAL A 10 -9.18 6.81 2.67
N GLN A 11 -10.43 6.63 3.13
CA GLN A 11 -10.70 6.15 4.50
C GLN A 11 -10.09 4.77 4.77
N THR A 12 -9.97 3.90 3.77
CA THR A 12 -9.37 2.56 3.94
C THR A 12 -7.84 2.57 3.97
N ALA A 13 -7.16 3.45 3.23
CA ALA A 13 -5.70 3.50 3.22
C ALA A 13 -5.12 4.06 4.54
N ASP A 14 -5.71 5.15 5.04
CA ASP A 14 -5.29 5.75 6.31
C ASP A 14 -5.60 4.85 7.50
N GLN A 15 -6.77 4.18 7.50
CA GLN A 15 -7.10 3.20 8.54
C GLN A 15 -6.17 1.98 8.51
N ARG A 16 -5.84 1.47 7.33
CA ARG A 16 -4.87 0.37 7.19
C ARG A 16 -3.47 0.75 7.67
N THR A 17 -3.03 1.98 7.37
CA THR A 17 -1.73 2.48 7.82
C THR A 17 -1.68 2.65 9.33
N LYS A 18 -2.74 3.19 9.95
CA LYS A 18 -2.88 3.28 11.41
C LYS A 18 -2.87 1.91 12.07
N HIS A 19 -3.65 0.97 11.54
CA HIS A 19 -3.70 -0.39 12.07
C HIS A 19 -2.33 -1.07 11.99
N LEU A 20 -1.64 -0.97 10.86
CA LEU A 20 -0.28 -1.49 10.70
C LEU A 20 0.70 -0.86 11.71
N SER A 21 0.63 0.47 11.92
CA SER A 21 1.46 1.15 12.90
C SER A 21 1.23 0.60 14.31
N THR A 22 -0.02 0.41 14.72
CA THR A 22 -0.36 -0.18 16.02
C THR A 22 0.17 -1.61 16.13
N THR A 23 -0.02 -2.44 15.11
CA THR A 23 0.47 -3.83 15.10
C THR A 23 2.00 -3.89 15.21
N LEU A 24 2.74 -3.06 14.48
CA LEU A 24 4.20 -3.01 14.54
C LEU A 24 4.70 -2.53 15.92
N GLN A 25 4.03 -1.55 16.51
CA GLN A 25 4.33 -1.10 17.88
C GLN A 25 4.05 -2.19 18.91
N SER A 26 2.96 -2.93 18.76
CA SER A 26 2.64 -4.07 19.63
C SER A 26 3.69 -5.18 19.47
N LEU A 27 4.05 -5.55 18.23
CA LEU A 27 5.11 -6.54 17.98
C LEU A 27 6.42 -6.14 18.67
N ALA A 28 6.82 -4.89 18.53
CA ALA A 28 8.05 -4.37 19.11
C ALA A 28 8.05 -4.25 20.65
N SER A 29 6.90 -4.51 21.30
CA SER A 29 6.78 -4.58 22.76
C SER A 29 6.87 -5.99 23.33
N LEU A 30 6.86 -7.02 22.47
CA LEU A 30 6.97 -8.42 22.86
C LEU A 30 8.44 -8.84 22.99
N GLU A 31 8.70 -9.82 23.85
CA GLU A 31 10.01 -10.47 23.95
C GLU A 31 10.38 -11.12 22.60
N GLY A 32 11.58 -10.82 22.09
CA GLY A 32 12.03 -11.25 20.77
C GLY A 32 11.45 -10.43 19.59
N GLY A 33 10.49 -9.54 19.84
CA GLY A 33 9.80 -8.77 18.80
C GLY A 33 10.70 -7.83 18.01
N GLU A 34 11.79 -7.34 18.58
CA GLU A 34 12.79 -6.55 17.85
C GLU A 34 13.51 -7.35 16.76
N GLY A 35 13.76 -8.64 16.99
CA GLY A 35 14.36 -9.54 16.01
C GLY A 35 13.43 -9.74 14.81
N ASP A 36 12.15 -10.00 15.07
CA ASP A 36 11.13 -10.13 14.03
C ASP A 36 10.93 -8.83 13.26
N LEU A 37 10.91 -7.69 13.96
CA LEU A 37 10.79 -6.37 13.35
C LEU A 37 11.98 -6.09 12.40
N ARG A 38 13.19 -6.47 12.81
CA ARG A 38 14.40 -6.33 12.00
C ARG A 38 14.37 -7.25 10.77
N ALA A 39 13.94 -8.51 10.93
CA ALA A 39 13.77 -9.45 9.82
C ALA A 39 12.72 -8.96 8.81
N MET A 40 11.61 -8.39 9.31
CA MET A 40 10.59 -7.76 8.46
C MET A 40 11.16 -6.56 7.70
N TYR A 41 11.90 -5.67 8.37
CA TYR A 41 12.54 -4.53 7.73
C TYR A 41 13.49 -4.97 6.60
N VAL A 42 14.39 -5.93 6.86
CA VAL A 42 15.30 -6.46 5.82
C VAL A 42 14.52 -6.97 4.60
N ARG A 43 13.49 -7.80 4.84
CA ARG A 43 12.70 -8.42 3.77
C ARG A 43 11.90 -7.40 2.95
N TRP A 44 11.24 -6.45 3.62
CA TRP A 44 10.25 -5.59 2.97
C TRP A 44 10.81 -4.26 2.51
N CYS A 45 11.86 -3.75 3.17
CA CYS A 45 12.52 -2.51 2.80
C CYS A 45 13.75 -2.72 1.90
N ASP A 46 14.02 -3.97 1.48
CA ASP A 46 15.17 -4.35 0.65
C ASP A 46 16.50 -3.83 1.24
N ALA A 47 16.61 -3.93 2.56
CA ALA A 47 17.68 -3.33 3.32
C ALA A 47 18.72 -4.39 3.69
N ASP A 48 19.98 -4.11 3.39
CA ASP A 48 21.11 -4.93 3.82
C ASP A 48 21.55 -4.45 5.20
N ILE A 49 21.17 -5.17 6.26
CA ILE A 49 21.68 -4.89 7.59
C ILE A 49 23.02 -5.59 7.71
N THR A 50 24.09 -4.89 7.35
CA THR A 50 25.42 -5.20 7.86
C THR A 50 25.42 -5.02 9.38
N GLU A 51 26.18 -5.83 10.12
CA GLU A 51 26.22 -5.81 11.60
C GLU A 51 26.51 -4.42 12.22
N GLU A 52 27.05 -3.47 11.44
CA GLU A 52 27.37 -2.11 11.88
C GLU A 52 26.17 -1.14 11.88
N THR A 53 25.07 -1.44 11.19
CA THR A 53 23.90 -0.57 11.15
C THR A 53 22.94 -0.95 12.29
N LEU A 54 23.17 -0.37 13.47
CA LEU A 54 22.22 -0.43 14.59
C LEU A 54 20.96 0.37 14.23
N LEU A 55 20.09 -0.24 13.42
CA LEU A 55 18.77 0.29 13.14
C LEU A 55 17.93 0.22 14.41
N THR A 56 17.45 1.37 14.88
CA THR A 56 16.56 1.45 16.04
C THR A 56 15.18 0.92 15.68
N ARG A 57 14.47 0.43 16.71
CA ARG A 57 13.08 -0.02 16.62
C ARG A 57 12.18 0.98 15.90
N ASP A 58 12.24 2.25 16.28
CA ASP A 58 11.38 3.29 15.72
C ASP A 58 11.73 3.59 14.26
N ALA A 59 13.02 3.54 13.89
CA ALA A 59 13.45 3.71 12.51
C ALA A 59 12.97 2.55 11.60
N ALA A 60 13.00 1.32 12.11
CA ALA A 60 12.46 0.15 11.41
C ALA A 60 10.94 0.27 11.19
N ILE A 61 10.18 0.66 12.23
CA ILE A 61 8.73 0.88 12.11
C ILE A 61 8.42 1.97 11.08
N ALA A 62 9.12 3.11 11.16
CA ALA A 62 8.92 4.22 10.22
C ALA A 62 9.16 3.80 8.76
N SER A 63 10.23 3.04 8.51
CA SER A 63 10.58 2.57 7.17
C SER A 63 9.57 1.55 6.62
N LEU A 64 9.07 0.65 7.47
CA LEU A 64 8.03 -0.32 7.10
C LEU A 64 6.72 0.40 6.73
N LEU A 65 6.33 1.42 7.50
CA LEU A 65 5.14 2.24 7.20
C LEU A 65 5.29 3.01 5.88
N GLN A 66 6.46 3.60 5.64
CA GLN A 66 6.74 4.30 4.39
C GLN A 66 6.67 3.36 3.18
N THR A 67 7.25 2.17 3.32
CA THR A 67 7.22 1.12 2.28
C THR A 67 5.80 0.70 1.96
N ALA A 68 4.98 0.42 2.98
CA ALA A 68 3.57 0.07 2.81
C ALA A 68 2.78 1.19 2.11
N ALA A 69 3.02 2.45 2.49
CA ALA A 69 2.35 3.60 1.88
C ALA A 69 2.73 3.76 0.38
N ILE A 70 4.00 3.56 0.02
CA ILE A 70 4.46 3.60 -1.38
C ILE A 70 3.78 2.49 -2.20
N ALA A 71 3.75 1.26 -1.67
CA ALA A 71 3.10 0.13 -2.33
C ALA A 71 1.61 0.38 -2.55
N GLY A 72 0.91 0.90 -1.53
CA GLY A 72 -0.50 1.28 -1.63
C GLY A 72 -0.77 2.31 -2.72
N ARG A 73 0.05 3.38 -2.81
CA ARG A 73 -0.06 4.39 -3.88
C ARG A 73 0.16 3.79 -5.27
N ARG A 74 1.13 2.88 -5.43
CA ARG A 74 1.38 2.19 -6.70
C ARG A 74 0.19 1.33 -7.11
N ILE A 75 -0.38 0.56 -6.20
CA ILE A 75 -1.58 -0.26 -6.44
C ILE A 75 -2.76 0.62 -6.87
N GLY A 76 -3.00 1.72 -6.16
CA GLY A 76 -4.07 2.66 -6.51
C GLY A 76 -3.92 3.24 -7.92
N LYS A 77 -2.71 3.64 -8.31
CA LYS A 77 -2.42 4.13 -9.67
C LYS A 77 -2.68 3.05 -10.73
N MET A 78 -2.19 1.83 -10.52
CA MET A 78 -2.42 0.72 -11.45
C MET A 78 -3.92 0.40 -11.61
N GLN A 79 -4.66 0.43 -10.51
CA GLN A 79 -6.11 0.21 -10.52
C GLN A 79 -6.83 1.29 -11.34
N TYR A 80 -6.47 2.56 -11.15
CA TYR A 80 -7.02 3.67 -11.93
C TYR A 80 -6.73 3.50 -13.43
N ASP A 81 -5.48 3.23 -13.80
CA ASP A 81 -5.08 3.04 -15.20
C ASP A 81 -5.82 1.85 -15.83
N ALA A 82 -5.99 0.76 -15.09
CA ALA A 82 -6.75 -0.41 -15.52
C ALA A 82 -8.24 -0.07 -15.75
N GLN A 83 -8.86 0.68 -14.83
CA GLN A 83 -10.25 1.13 -14.98
C GLN A 83 -10.44 2.02 -16.21
N GLN A 84 -9.53 2.97 -16.46
CA GLN A 84 -9.57 3.83 -17.63
C GLN A 84 -9.48 3.02 -18.93
N ARG A 85 -8.58 2.03 -18.98
CA ARG A 85 -8.46 1.12 -20.13
C ARG A 85 -9.73 0.29 -20.36
N VAL A 86 -10.31 -0.27 -19.29
CA VAL A 86 -11.58 -1.02 -19.38
C VAL A 86 -12.71 -0.13 -19.93
N SER A 87 -12.83 1.10 -19.43
CA SER A 87 -13.84 2.06 -19.89
C SER A 87 -13.65 2.44 -21.37
N ALA A 88 -12.41 2.70 -21.80
CA ALA A 88 -12.09 2.98 -23.20
C ALA A 88 -12.48 1.83 -24.13
N LEU A 89 -12.14 0.59 -23.74
CA LEU A 89 -12.49 -0.61 -24.52
C LEU A 89 -14.01 -0.81 -24.58
N LYS A 90 -14.73 -0.67 -23.46
CA LYS A 90 -16.21 -0.75 -23.45
C LYS A 90 -16.84 0.31 -24.34
N GLY A 91 -16.37 1.56 -24.27
CA GLY A 91 -16.87 2.67 -25.09
C GLY A 91 -16.56 2.53 -26.58
N SER A 92 -15.45 1.88 -26.94
CA SER A 92 -15.13 1.55 -28.34
C SER A 92 -16.02 0.43 -28.89
N ARG A 93 -16.40 -0.53 -28.05
CA ARG A 93 -17.26 -1.67 -28.43
C ARG A 93 -18.70 -1.26 -28.69
N THR A 94 -19.24 -0.30 -27.92
CA THR A 94 -20.57 0.28 -28.19
C THR A 94 -20.60 1.16 -29.43
N ARG A 95 -19.51 1.85 -29.76
CA ARG A 95 -19.43 2.68 -30.98
C ARG A 95 -19.32 1.85 -32.26
N GLY A 96 -18.62 0.71 -32.21
CA GLY A 96 -18.53 -0.24 -33.33
C GLY A 96 -19.81 -1.02 -33.60
N ALA A 97 -20.67 -1.23 -32.59
CA ALA A 97 -21.97 -1.89 -32.76
C ALA A 97 -23.00 -1.01 -33.50
N ASN A 98 -22.94 0.31 -33.31
CA ASN A 98 -23.89 1.27 -33.92
C ASN A 98 -23.46 1.75 -35.33
N MET A 99 -22.30 1.35 -35.84
CA MET A 99 -21.81 1.73 -37.17
C MET A 99 -21.99 0.63 -38.23
N ASN A 100 -22.58 -0.51 -37.86
CA ASN A 100 -22.89 -1.63 -38.75
C ASN A 100 -24.42 -1.84 -38.94
N GLU A 101 -25.23 -0.85 -38.57
CA GLU A 101 -26.64 -0.71 -38.98
C GLU A 101 -26.79 0.41 -40.03
#